data_AF-A0A4Q5RIM9-F1
#
_entry.id   AF-A0A4Q5RIM9-F1
#
_cell.length_a   1.000
_cell.length_b   1.000
_cell.length_c   1.000
_cell.angle_alpha   90.00
_cell.angle_beta   90.00
_cell.angle_gamma   90.00
#
_symmetry.space_group_name_H-M   'P 1'
#
loop_
_entity.id
_entity.type
_entity.pdbx_description
1 polymer ?
#
loop_
_entity_poly.entity_id
_entity_poly.type
_entity_poly.pdbx_seq_one_letter_code
_entity_poly.pdbx_strand_id
1 'polypeptide(L)'
;MNKYQFFNRDLSWLSFNERVLLEARDPDVPLMERFRFLSIYSSNLDEFYRVRVPAYNRKNATVPERQMLDQISATVRAQQNMFGETITRMLIPALKEKNIEFLYNKPIPEFLSDNITAHFFNRMAGHLHVVDLDADDTFFPANNKLYKCVVTASGFYVINIPSDKVSRFLHLTHESKSYTILIEDIISFKLDYILPGAVIAGDYNFKLTRDASLNIVENEAEDPADVIEKELSRRDKGKATRFLYDECMPEQDLHLLRKYLKLKKATLVAGSRYHHMKELSSLPLHLPGFEYKPFVALNGLPGNAGVALFDRIATQDILLHPPYQSYDAILRFFNEASLSRDVSEIYVTMYRIANDSGIAHALINASKNKKKVVVLVELKARFDEANNIRWSKAMKAAGVKIVYSENSLKVHAKIALVKQHGKDRPLMGLFSTGNFNEITSGIYTDHVLLTADQLLLAEMERLFAILIQGK
;
A
#
# COMPACT_ATOMS: atom_id res chain seq x y z
N MET A 1 34.45 15.67 26.17
CA MET A 1 33.94 15.18 24.87
C MET A 1 32.53 15.70 24.70
N ASN A 2 32.27 16.56 23.72
CA ASN A 2 30.90 16.99 23.41
C ASN A 2 30.13 15.76 22.93
N LYS A 3 29.07 15.42 23.67
CA LYS A 3 28.22 14.27 23.39
C LYS A 3 27.26 14.68 22.27
N TYR A 4 27.51 14.23 21.04
CA TYR A 4 26.57 14.45 19.94
C TYR A 4 25.21 13.85 20.31
N GLN A 5 24.14 14.65 20.18
CA GLN A 5 22.77 14.21 20.38
C GLN A 5 22.11 14.03 19.01
N PHE A 6 21.47 12.88 18.82
CA PHE A 6 20.74 12.55 17.61
C PHE A 6 19.26 12.34 17.95
N PHE A 7 18.37 12.68 17.01
CA PHE A 7 16.96 12.33 17.14
C PHE A 7 16.77 10.81 17.04
N ASN A 8 15.78 10.30 17.76
CA ASN A 8 15.36 8.93 17.57
C ASN A 8 14.66 8.80 16.19
N ARG A 9 15.07 7.80 15.41
CA ARG A 9 14.54 7.51 14.07
C ARG A 9 13.02 7.32 14.03
N ASP A 10 12.44 6.63 15.01
CA ASP A 10 11.02 6.31 14.99
C ASP A 10 10.16 7.50 15.45
N LEU A 11 10.64 8.31 16.39
CA LEU A 11 10.00 9.60 16.71
C LEU A 11 10.11 10.58 15.53
N SER A 12 11.26 10.62 14.86
CA SER A 12 11.44 11.40 13.64
C SER A 12 10.49 10.96 12.53
N TRP A 13 10.26 9.65 12.36
CA TRP A 13 9.26 9.14 11.42
C TRP A 13 7.84 9.54 11.81
N LEU A 14 7.49 9.51 13.10
CA LEU A 14 6.17 9.97 13.56
C LEU A 14 5.97 11.47 13.30
N SER A 15 7.01 12.29 13.46
CA SER A 15 6.99 13.71 13.10
C SER A 15 6.83 13.92 11.58
N PHE A 16 7.47 13.10 10.75
CA PHE A 16 7.21 13.09 9.31
C PHE A 16 5.72 12.79 9.01
N ASN A 17 5.14 11.77 9.65
CA ASN A 17 3.74 11.44 9.41
C ASN A 17 2.80 12.51 9.97
N GLU A 18 3.17 13.21 11.05
CA GLU A 18 2.46 14.40 11.52
C GLU A 18 2.43 15.50 10.45
N ARG A 19 3.52 15.70 9.71
CA ARG A 19 3.55 16.67 8.61
C ARG A 19 2.53 16.35 7.53
N VAL A 20 2.29 15.07 7.24
CA VAL A 20 1.21 14.61 6.33
C VAL A 20 -0.17 14.95 6.90
N LEU A 21 -0.37 14.77 8.22
CA LEU A 21 -1.63 15.15 8.88
C LEU A 21 -1.86 16.67 8.85
N LEU A 22 -0.79 17.48 8.92
CA LEU A 22 -0.90 18.93 8.81
C LEU A 22 -1.40 19.38 7.42
N GLU A 23 -1.08 18.67 6.33
CA GLU A 23 -1.66 18.96 5.00
C GLU A 23 -3.18 18.76 4.99
N ALA A 24 -3.72 17.81 5.76
CA ALA A 24 -5.17 17.65 5.91
C ALA A 24 -5.83 18.80 6.70
N ARG A 25 -5.05 19.59 7.42
CA ARG A 25 -5.52 20.74 8.21
C ARG A 25 -5.32 22.07 7.51
N ASP A 26 -4.47 22.10 6.50
CA ASP A 26 -4.15 23.31 5.75
C ASP A 26 -5.39 23.81 4.97
N PRO A 27 -5.83 25.06 5.17
CA PRO A 27 -6.94 25.64 4.42
C PRO A 27 -6.63 25.88 2.93
N ASP A 28 -5.35 25.97 2.54
CA ASP A 28 -4.92 26.17 1.15
C ASP A 28 -4.95 24.86 0.34
N VAL A 29 -5.05 23.72 1.03
CA VAL A 29 -5.23 22.41 0.40
C VAL A 29 -6.72 22.20 0.07
N PRO A 30 -7.08 21.82 -1.17
CA PRO A 30 -8.48 21.58 -1.54
C PRO A 30 -9.14 20.50 -0.67
N LEU A 31 -10.43 20.67 -0.38
CA LEU A 31 -11.16 19.85 0.61
C LEU A 31 -11.02 18.33 0.38
N MET A 32 -11.14 17.87 -0.86
CA MET A 32 -11.03 16.43 -1.16
C MET A 32 -9.60 15.92 -1.02
N GLU A 33 -8.60 16.76 -1.26
CA GLU A 33 -7.19 16.42 -1.05
C GLU A 33 -6.88 16.27 0.44
N ARG A 34 -7.53 17.08 1.29
CA ARG A 34 -7.41 16.95 2.75
C ARG A 34 -7.90 15.60 3.26
N PHE A 35 -8.98 15.06 2.69
CA PHE A 35 -9.41 13.67 2.96
C PHE A 35 -8.39 12.64 2.46
N ARG A 36 -7.77 12.87 1.30
CA ARG A 36 -6.69 12.01 0.78
C ARG A 36 -5.46 12.04 1.70
N PHE A 37 -5.08 13.19 2.26
CA PHE A 37 -4.01 13.29 3.26
C PHE A 37 -4.32 12.55 4.56
N LEU A 38 -5.56 12.60 5.05
CA LEU A 38 -5.99 11.73 6.16
C LEU A 38 -5.85 10.24 5.83
N SER A 39 -6.21 9.86 4.59
CA SER A 39 -5.99 8.48 4.10
C SER A 39 -4.50 8.11 4.11
N ILE A 40 -3.62 8.95 3.57
CA ILE A 40 -2.17 8.72 3.52
C ILE A 40 -1.61 8.58 4.95
N TYR A 41 -1.96 9.49 5.86
CA TYR A 41 -1.57 9.43 7.26
C TYR A 41 -1.97 8.09 7.91
N SER A 42 -3.21 7.65 7.70
CA SER A 42 -3.73 6.38 8.24
C SER A 42 -2.99 5.17 7.66
N SER A 43 -2.73 5.18 6.34
CA SER A 43 -1.98 4.11 5.66
C SER A 43 -0.54 4.00 6.20
N ASN A 44 0.15 5.13 6.31
CA ASN A 44 1.51 5.21 6.84
C ASN A 44 1.56 4.69 8.28
N LEU A 45 0.63 5.11 9.13
CA LEU A 45 0.61 4.66 10.53
C LEU A 45 0.35 3.15 10.64
N ASP A 46 -0.51 2.59 9.77
CA ASP A 46 -0.71 1.14 9.69
C ASP A 46 0.57 0.40 9.25
N GLU A 47 1.38 0.96 8.37
CA GLU A 47 2.71 0.43 8.05
C GLU A 47 3.67 0.51 9.25
N PHE A 48 3.70 1.65 9.96
CA PHE A 48 4.53 1.85 11.14
C PHE A 48 4.27 0.77 12.20
N TYR A 49 3.00 0.48 12.50
CA TYR A 49 2.62 -0.57 13.44
C TYR A 49 2.92 -1.99 12.95
N ARG A 50 2.94 -2.23 11.63
CA ARG A 50 3.27 -3.54 11.06
C ARG A 50 4.76 -3.82 11.04
N VAL A 51 5.57 -2.79 10.83
CA VAL A 51 7.00 -2.94 10.54
C VAL A 51 7.88 -2.56 11.73
N ARG A 52 7.57 -1.45 12.39
CA ARG A 52 8.49 -0.83 13.36
C ARG A 52 8.15 -1.22 14.79
N VAL A 53 6.87 -1.26 15.15
CA VAL A 53 6.45 -1.63 16.51
C VAL A 53 6.83 -3.07 16.89
N PRO A 54 6.75 -4.08 16.00
CA PRO A 54 7.16 -5.45 16.36
C PRO A 54 8.66 -5.59 16.69
N ALA A 55 9.52 -4.67 16.22
CA ALA A 55 10.94 -4.66 16.57
C ALA A 55 11.17 -4.39 18.06
N TYR A 56 10.23 -3.72 18.74
CA TYR A 56 10.26 -3.50 20.17
C TYR A 56 9.60 -4.68 20.89
N ASN A 57 10.38 -5.73 21.20
CA ASN A 57 9.87 -6.91 21.88
C ASN A 57 9.48 -6.58 23.34
N ARG A 58 8.21 -6.23 23.58
CA ARG A 58 7.69 -5.83 24.91
C ARG A 58 8.02 -6.80 26.05
N LYS A 59 8.22 -8.09 25.77
CA LYS A 59 8.50 -9.09 26.82
C LYS A 59 9.94 -9.06 27.32
N ASN A 60 10.88 -8.67 26.47
CA ASN A 60 12.31 -8.61 26.79
C ASN A 60 12.86 -7.17 26.71
N ALA A 61 11.98 -6.18 26.58
CA ALA A 61 12.35 -4.78 26.45
C ALA A 61 13.05 -4.28 27.72
N THR A 62 14.24 -3.73 27.51
CA THR A 62 15.01 -2.95 28.48
C THR A 62 14.23 -1.71 28.93
N VAL A 63 14.63 -1.09 30.05
CA VAL A 63 13.97 0.14 30.56
C VAL A 63 13.92 1.25 29.50
N PRO A 64 15.00 1.56 28.75
CA PRO A 64 14.94 2.56 27.68
C PRO A 64 13.97 2.22 26.55
N GLU A 65 13.86 0.93 26.16
CA GLU A 65 12.93 0.50 25.12
C GLU A 65 11.46 0.65 25.55
N ARG A 66 11.16 0.43 26.84
CA ARG A 66 9.81 0.68 27.39
C ARG A 66 9.47 2.17 27.37
N GLN A 67 10.39 3.03 27.82
CA GLN A 67 10.20 4.48 27.76
C GLN A 67 10.00 4.97 26.32
N MET A 68 10.75 4.40 25.37
CA MET A 68 10.58 4.71 23.95
C MET A 68 9.20 4.29 23.43
N LEU A 69 8.70 3.11 23.81
CA LEU A 69 7.35 2.66 23.47
C LEU A 69 6.25 3.55 24.07
N ASP A 70 6.45 4.05 25.28
CA ASP A 70 5.53 4.99 25.92
C ASP A 70 5.50 6.32 25.18
N GLN A 71 6.67 6.84 24.78
CA GLN A 71 6.79 8.04 23.95
C GLN A 71 6.10 7.85 22.59
N ILE A 72 6.36 6.75 21.88
CA ILE A 72 5.69 6.40 20.62
C ILE A 72 4.17 6.39 20.82
N SER A 73 3.69 5.72 21.88
CA SER A 73 2.26 5.59 22.15
C SER A 73 1.61 6.94 22.46
N ALA A 74 2.29 7.80 23.23
CA ALA A 74 1.83 9.15 23.54
C ALA A 74 1.77 10.05 22.27
N THR A 75 2.82 10.03 21.45
CA THR A 75 2.86 10.77 20.17
C THR A 75 1.76 10.31 19.23
N VAL A 76 1.59 8.99 19.05
CA VAL A 76 0.52 8.45 18.19
C VAL A 76 -0.86 8.85 18.72
N ARG A 77 -1.09 8.79 20.03
CA ARG A 77 -2.37 9.21 20.63
C ARG A 77 -2.66 10.68 20.35
N ALA A 78 -1.67 11.56 20.52
CA ALA A 78 -1.84 12.98 20.23
C ALA A 78 -2.19 13.23 18.74
N GLN A 79 -1.51 12.54 17.82
CA GLN A 79 -1.82 12.65 16.39
C GLN A 79 -3.17 12.04 16.01
N GLN A 80 -3.60 10.95 16.66
CA GLN A 80 -4.94 10.38 16.46
C GLN A 80 -6.05 11.33 16.96
N ASN A 81 -5.83 12.03 18.08
CA ASN A 81 -6.75 13.08 18.53
C ASN A 81 -6.83 14.20 17.49
N MET A 82 -5.67 14.66 16.97
CA MET A 82 -5.62 15.66 15.90
C MET A 82 -6.33 15.17 14.62
N PHE A 83 -6.17 13.90 14.24
CA PHE A 83 -6.92 13.28 13.14
C PHE A 83 -8.42 13.37 13.38
N GLY A 84 -8.88 12.96 14.56
CA GLY A 84 -10.30 12.99 14.95
C GLY A 84 -10.88 14.41 14.92
N GLU A 85 -10.16 15.40 15.45
CA GLU A 85 -10.57 16.80 15.37
C GLU A 85 -10.60 17.32 13.92
N THR A 86 -9.62 16.94 13.10
CA THR A 86 -9.56 17.38 11.69
C THR A 86 -10.79 16.90 10.92
N ILE A 87 -11.12 15.61 11.01
CA ILE A 87 -12.27 15.07 10.28
C ILE A 87 -13.60 15.62 10.84
N THR A 88 -13.78 15.66 12.16
CA THR A 88 -15.07 15.99 12.79
C THR A 88 -15.36 17.49 12.86
N ARG A 89 -14.35 18.33 13.10
CA ARG A 89 -14.52 19.78 13.30
C ARG A 89 -14.16 20.63 12.08
N MET A 90 -13.49 20.06 11.07
CA MET A 90 -13.09 20.80 9.87
C MET A 90 -13.70 20.19 8.60
N LEU A 91 -13.38 18.94 8.28
CA LEU A 91 -13.71 18.38 6.96
C LEU A 91 -15.19 18.05 6.80
N ILE A 92 -15.82 17.40 7.80
CA ILE A 92 -17.25 17.09 7.76
C ILE A 92 -18.12 18.36 7.72
N PRO A 93 -17.87 19.40 8.55
CA PRO A 93 -18.55 20.68 8.42
C PRO A 93 -18.39 21.32 7.03
N ALA A 94 -17.18 21.28 6.45
CA ALA A 94 -16.94 21.82 5.11
C ALA A 94 -17.71 21.06 4.01
N LEU A 95 -17.89 19.74 4.13
CA LEU A 95 -18.79 18.97 3.24
C LEU A 95 -20.25 19.40 3.40
N LYS A 96 -20.67 19.65 4.64
CA LYS A 96 -22.05 20.06 4.95
C LYS A 96 -22.40 21.41 4.31
N GLU A 97 -21.48 22.37 4.26
CA GLU A 97 -21.64 23.63 3.53
C GLU A 97 -21.86 23.44 2.01
N LYS A 98 -21.52 22.26 1.49
CA LYS A 98 -21.75 21.85 0.08
C LYS A 98 -22.96 20.94 -0.08
N ASN A 99 -23.87 20.90 0.89
CA ASN A 99 -25.04 20.02 0.93
C ASN A 99 -24.70 18.51 0.89
N ILE A 100 -23.50 18.14 1.35
CA ILE A 100 -23.08 16.75 1.53
C ILE A 100 -23.01 16.44 3.02
N GLU A 101 -23.95 15.63 3.50
CA GLU A 101 -23.96 15.13 4.86
C GLU A 101 -23.19 13.80 4.94
N PHE A 102 -21.99 13.82 5.49
CA PHE A 102 -21.30 12.59 5.87
C PHE A 102 -21.85 12.12 7.23
N LEU A 103 -22.61 11.02 7.23
CA LEU A 103 -23.14 10.38 8.42
C LEU A 103 -22.04 9.66 9.20
N TYR A 104 -21.20 10.44 9.87
CA TYR A 104 -20.07 9.96 10.68
C TYR A 104 -20.44 10.00 12.16
N ASN A 105 -20.50 8.84 12.82
CA ASN A 105 -21.02 8.67 14.18
C ASN A 105 -22.43 9.26 14.35
N LYS A 106 -23.27 9.15 13.32
CA LYS A 106 -24.66 9.61 13.33
C LYS A 106 -25.58 8.47 12.90
N PRO A 107 -26.81 8.39 13.46
CA PRO A 107 -27.79 7.41 13.01
C PRO A 107 -28.17 7.67 11.55
N ILE A 108 -28.45 6.58 10.83
CA ILE A 108 -29.01 6.65 9.48
C ILE A 108 -30.46 7.14 9.58
N PRO A 109 -30.82 8.25 8.90
CA PRO A 109 -32.20 8.73 8.88
C PRO A 109 -33.17 7.71 8.26
N GLU A 110 -34.36 7.62 8.83
CA GLU A 110 -35.37 6.62 8.44
C GLU A 110 -35.85 6.75 6.99
N PHE A 111 -35.91 7.97 6.45
CA PHE A 111 -36.25 8.19 5.04
C PHE A 111 -35.23 7.61 4.05
N LEU A 112 -34.02 7.27 4.49
CA LEU A 112 -33.04 6.55 3.67
C LEU A 112 -33.20 5.02 3.75
N SER A 113 -34.05 4.50 4.63
CA SER A 113 -34.15 3.07 4.95
C SER A 113 -34.33 2.20 3.71
N ASP A 114 -35.21 2.58 2.77
CA ASP A 114 -35.45 1.80 1.55
C ASP A 114 -34.20 1.71 0.67
N ASN A 115 -33.49 2.83 0.47
CA ASN A 115 -32.24 2.87 -0.28
C ASN A 115 -31.15 2.02 0.38
N ILE A 116 -31.04 2.09 1.71
CA ILE A 116 -30.07 1.29 2.48
C ILE A 116 -30.42 -0.19 2.40
N THR A 117 -31.70 -0.54 2.51
CA THR A 117 -32.19 -1.92 2.40
C THR A 117 -31.88 -2.51 1.02
N ALA A 118 -32.19 -1.76 -0.03
CA ALA A 118 -31.87 -2.17 -1.40
C ALA A 118 -30.36 -2.35 -1.60
N HIS A 119 -29.54 -1.41 -1.13
CA HIS A 119 -28.08 -1.54 -1.23
C HIS A 119 -27.55 -2.76 -0.46
N PHE A 120 -28.03 -2.95 0.78
CA PHE A 120 -27.64 -4.07 1.62
C PHE A 120 -27.90 -5.41 0.93
N PHE A 121 -29.13 -5.69 0.50
CA PHE A 121 -29.47 -6.98 -0.12
C PHE A 121 -28.88 -7.16 -1.53
N ASN A 122 -28.83 -6.09 -2.34
CA ASN A 122 -28.39 -6.21 -3.73
C ASN A 122 -26.86 -6.22 -3.90
N ARG A 123 -26.11 -5.65 -2.95
CA ARG A 123 -24.66 -5.44 -3.09
C ARG A 123 -23.83 -5.97 -1.94
N MET A 124 -24.33 -6.01 -0.71
CA MET A 124 -23.52 -6.35 0.48
C MET A 124 -23.77 -7.77 1.00
N ALA A 125 -25.03 -8.19 1.11
CA ALA A 125 -25.42 -9.38 1.87
C ALA A 125 -24.68 -10.66 1.42
N GLY A 126 -24.49 -10.86 0.11
CA GLY A 126 -23.75 -12.01 -0.44
C GLY A 126 -22.25 -12.05 -0.10
N HIS A 127 -21.70 -10.99 0.50
CA HIS A 127 -20.31 -10.91 0.94
C HIS A 127 -20.17 -10.89 2.48
N LEU A 128 -21.29 -10.92 3.22
CA LEU A 128 -21.29 -11.00 4.66
C LEU A 128 -21.22 -12.46 5.13
N HIS A 129 -20.47 -12.66 6.20
CA HIS A 129 -20.26 -13.89 6.91
C HIS A 129 -20.42 -13.57 8.39
N VAL A 130 -21.42 -14.21 8.99
CA VAL A 130 -21.78 -14.06 10.40
C VAL A 130 -21.29 -15.30 11.13
N VAL A 131 -20.56 -15.09 12.20
CA VAL A 131 -19.97 -16.16 13.01
C VAL A 131 -20.46 -16.00 14.43
N ASP A 132 -21.10 -17.04 14.95
CA ASP A 132 -21.40 -17.18 16.37
C ASP A 132 -20.14 -17.71 17.08
N LEU A 133 -19.52 -16.88 17.93
CA LEU A 133 -18.29 -17.24 18.61
C LEU A 133 -18.50 -18.26 19.75
N ASP A 134 -19.73 -18.43 20.21
CA ASP A 134 -20.09 -19.46 21.19
C ASP A 134 -20.26 -20.83 20.52
N ALA A 135 -20.70 -20.86 19.26
CA ALA A 135 -20.87 -22.09 18.48
C ALA A 135 -19.62 -22.49 17.66
N ASP A 136 -18.79 -21.53 17.23
CA ASP A 136 -17.60 -21.77 16.39
C ASP A 136 -16.31 -21.25 17.05
N ASP A 137 -15.56 -22.17 17.66
CA ASP A 137 -14.27 -21.88 18.29
C ASP A 137 -13.08 -21.92 17.30
N THR A 138 -13.36 -22.19 16.01
CA THR A 138 -12.37 -22.31 14.92
C THR A 138 -12.19 -21.01 14.15
N PHE A 139 -13.11 -20.06 14.31
CA PHE A 139 -13.06 -18.79 13.60
C PHE A 139 -11.73 -18.04 13.80
N PHE A 140 -11.14 -17.64 12.68
CA PHE A 140 -9.86 -16.94 12.64
C PHE A 140 -9.98 -15.69 11.77
N PRO A 141 -9.98 -14.47 12.36
CA PRO A 141 -10.12 -13.25 11.58
C PRO A 141 -8.87 -13.00 10.73
N ALA A 142 -9.08 -12.76 9.45
CA ALA A 142 -8.04 -12.52 8.46
C ALA A 142 -7.20 -11.28 8.80
N ASN A 143 -5.96 -11.28 8.33
CA ASN A 143 -5.03 -10.18 8.57
C ASN A 143 -5.48 -8.89 7.87
N ASN A 144 -5.40 -7.75 8.59
CA ASN A 144 -5.62 -6.42 8.05
C ASN A 144 -7.03 -6.20 7.45
N LYS A 145 -8.02 -7.00 7.86
CA LYS A 145 -9.44 -6.87 7.50
C LYS A 145 -10.24 -6.26 8.65
N LEU A 146 -11.37 -5.66 8.30
CA LEU A 146 -12.32 -5.05 9.23
C LEU A 146 -13.37 -6.07 9.66
N TYR A 147 -13.73 -6.02 10.93
CA TYR A 147 -14.77 -6.85 11.52
C TYR A 147 -15.62 -6.02 12.47
N LYS A 148 -16.86 -6.46 12.67
CA LYS A 148 -17.78 -5.95 13.69
C LYS A 148 -18.08 -7.07 14.68
N CYS A 149 -17.90 -6.79 15.96
CA CYS A 149 -18.36 -7.62 17.05
C CYS A 149 -19.74 -7.12 17.47
N VAL A 150 -20.73 -8.00 17.51
CA VAL A 150 -22.08 -7.71 17.97
C VAL A 150 -22.32 -8.50 19.26
N VAL A 151 -22.58 -7.77 20.34
CA VAL A 151 -22.86 -8.33 21.66
C VAL A 151 -24.37 -8.45 21.80
N THR A 152 -24.84 -9.63 22.18
CA THR A 152 -26.27 -9.91 22.38
C THR A 152 -26.48 -10.58 23.73
N ALA A 153 -27.74 -10.70 24.15
CA ALA A 153 -28.07 -11.49 25.35
C ALA A 153 -27.72 -12.99 25.21
N SER A 154 -27.69 -13.52 23.98
CA SER A 154 -27.43 -14.94 23.70
C SER A 154 -25.96 -15.26 23.44
N GLY A 155 -25.09 -14.26 23.26
CA GLY A 155 -23.69 -14.49 22.94
C GLY A 155 -23.03 -13.41 22.08
N PHE A 156 -21.86 -13.75 21.55
CA PHE A 156 -21.04 -12.87 20.72
C PHE A 156 -21.06 -13.30 19.25
N TYR A 157 -21.37 -12.36 18.36
CA TYR A 157 -21.30 -12.57 16.93
C TYR A 157 -20.19 -11.72 16.30
N VAL A 158 -19.49 -12.28 15.31
CA VAL A 158 -18.56 -11.53 14.46
C VAL A 158 -19.08 -11.49 13.04
N ILE A 159 -19.10 -10.29 12.47
CA ILE A 159 -19.48 -10.03 11.09
C ILE A 159 -18.26 -9.44 10.37
N ASN A 160 -17.87 -9.99 9.22
CA ASN A 160 -16.85 -9.35 8.39
C ASN A 160 -17.39 -8.07 7.74
N ILE A 161 -16.54 -7.04 7.60
CA ILE A 161 -16.87 -5.83 6.84
C ILE A 161 -16.18 -5.94 5.47
N PRO A 162 -16.93 -6.13 4.37
CA PRO A 162 -16.39 -6.54 3.06
C PRO A 162 -15.88 -5.36 2.21
N SER A 163 -15.07 -4.46 2.78
CA SER A 163 -14.58 -3.24 2.09
C SER A 163 -13.65 -3.52 0.90
N ASP A 164 -13.14 -4.75 0.78
CA ASP A 164 -12.34 -5.21 -0.36
C ASP A 164 -13.16 -5.81 -1.51
N LYS A 165 -14.47 -5.99 -1.31
CA LYS A 165 -15.41 -6.54 -2.30
C LYS A 165 -16.47 -5.52 -2.71
N VAL A 166 -16.84 -4.63 -1.80
CA VAL A 166 -17.85 -3.58 -2.00
C VAL A 166 -17.23 -2.23 -1.64
N SER A 167 -17.61 -1.18 -2.36
CA SER A 167 -17.24 0.20 -1.99
C SER A 167 -17.58 0.44 -0.51
N ARG A 168 -16.60 0.90 0.26
CA ARG A 168 -16.79 1.19 1.69
C ARG A 168 -17.75 2.35 1.95
N PHE A 169 -17.91 3.23 0.97
CA PHE A 169 -18.81 4.37 1.06
C PHE A 169 -19.97 4.16 0.10
N LEU A 170 -21.17 4.28 0.65
CA LEU A 170 -22.39 4.47 -0.11
C LEU A 170 -22.67 5.96 -0.20
N HIS A 171 -22.84 6.46 -1.41
CA HIS A 171 -23.26 7.82 -1.67
C HIS A 171 -24.65 7.82 -2.31
N LEU A 172 -25.55 8.62 -1.74
CA LEU A 172 -26.95 8.72 -2.16
C LEU A 172 -27.36 10.18 -2.20
N THR A 173 -28.25 10.52 -3.12
CA THR A 173 -28.92 11.82 -3.13
C THR A 173 -30.38 11.62 -2.77
N HIS A 174 -30.88 12.40 -1.82
CA HIS A 174 -32.29 12.46 -1.48
C HIS A 174 -32.72 13.93 -1.50
N GLU A 175 -33.73 14.22 -2.33
CA GLU A 175 -34.12 15.58 -2.68
C GLU A 175 -32.93 16.40 -3.23
N SER A 176 -32.49 17.42 -2.48
CA SER A 176 -31.39 18.34 -2.83
C SER A 176 -30.13 18.13 -1.99
N LYS A 177 -30.11 17.10 -1.12
CA LYS A 177 -28.97 16.81 -0.24
C LYS A 177 -28.37 15.46 -0.58
N SER A 178 -27.05 15.39 -0.48
CA SER A 178 -26.32 14.14 -0.66
C SER A 178 -25.86 13.59 0.69
N TYR A 179 -25.85 12.27 0.81
CA TYR A 179 -25.52 11.54 2.02
C TYR A 179 -24.39 10.56 1.70
N THR A 180 -23.34 10.60 2.51
CA THR A 180 -22.24 9.64 2.45
C THR A 180 -22.26 8.79 3.71
N ILE A 181 -22.27 7.47 3.54
CA ILE A 181 -22.53 6.48 4.61
C ILE A 181 -21.48 5.38 4.52
N LEU A 182 -20.93 4.99 5.67
CA LEU A 182 -20.00 3.86 5.78
C LEU A 182 -20.77 2.54 5.82
N ILE A 183 -20.28 1.52 5.13
CA ILE A 183 -20.92 0.19 5.10
C ILE A 183 -20.99 -0.46 6.50
N GLU A 184 -20.10 -0.09 7.42
CA GLU A 184 -20.15 -0.53 8.81
C GLU A 184 -21.42 -0.08 9.53
N ASP A 185 -21.91 1.11 9.22
CA ASP A 185 -23.15 1.64 9.81
C ASP A 185 -24.38 1.08 9.09
N ILE A 186 -24.27 0.73 7.80
CA ILE A 186 -25.30 -0.04 7.10
C ILE A 186 -25.47 -1.42 7.74
N ILE A 187 -24.36 -2.09 8.08
CA ILE A 187 -24.40 -3.37 8.82
C ILE A 187 -25.07 -3.17 10.18
N SER A 188 -24.69 -2.14 10.94
CA SER A 188 -25.34 -1.82 12.23
C SER A 188 -26.84 -1.58 12.08
N PHE A 189 -27.24 -0.85 11.04
CA PHE A 189 -28.64 -0.52 10.75
C PHE A 189 -29.47 -1.72 10.28
N LYS A 190 -28.82 -2.80 9.83
CA LYS A 190 -29.46 -4.04 9.34
C LYS A 190 -29.22 -5.25 10.23
N LEU A 191 -28.81 -5.05 11.49
CA LEU A 191 -28.63 -6.14 12.44
C LEU A 191 -29.92 -6.93 12.71
N ASP A 192 -31.09 -6.32 12.56
CA ASP A 192 -32.40 -6.96 12.64
C ASP A 192 -32.60 -8.05 11.57
N TYR A 193 -32.05 -7.86 10.37
CA TYR A 193 -32.06 -8.87 9.31
C TYR A 193 -30.94 -9.89 9.45
N ILE A 194 -29.79 -9.48 9.99
CA ILE A 194 -28.62 -10.34 10.15
C ILE A 194 -28.81 -11.31 11.32
N LEU A 195 -29.36 -10.82 12.44
CA LEU A 195 -29.60 -11.55 13.68
C LEU A 195 -31.08 -11.37 14.11
N PRO A 196 -32.02 -12.00 13.39
CA PRO A 196 -33.45 -11.80 13.63
C PRO A 196 -33.86 -12.23 15.05
N GLY A 197 -34.56 -11.35 15.76
CA GLY A 197 -35.03 -11.58 17.13
C GLY A 197 -33.95 -11.42 18.22
N ALA A 198 -32.70 -11.12 17.86
CA ALA A 198 -31.65 -10.88 18.84
C ALA A 198 -31.79 -9.51 19.49
N VAL A 199 -31.62 -9.45 20.82
CA VAL A 199 -31.51 -8.20 21.55
C VAL A 199 -30.04 -7.76 21.52
N ILE A 200 -29.76 -6.72 20.73
CA ILE A 200 -28.41 -6.18 20.56
C ILE A 200 -28.06 -5.29 21.75
N ALA A 201 -27.03 -5.67 22.51
CA ALA A 201 -26.49 -4.89 23.62
C ALA A 201 -25.44 -3.87 23.16
N GLY A 202 -24.72 -4.16 22.07
CA GLY A 202 -23.74 -3.25 21.48
C GLY A 202 -23.12 -3.81 20.21
N ASP A 203 -22.56 -2.93 19.39
CA ASP A 203 -21.85 -3.29 18.17
C ASP A 203 -20.56 -2.47 18.04
N TYR A 204 -19.43 -3.14 17.83
CA TYR A 204 -18.11 -2.55 17.95
C TYR A 204 -17.19 -3.02 16.83
N ASN A 205 -16.58 -2.08 16.12
CA ASN A 205 -15.67 -2.42 15.03
C ASN A 205 -14.26 -2.75 15.57
N PHE A 206 -13.60 -3.71 14.95
CA PHE A 206 -12.23 -4.06 15.27
C PHE A 206 -11.43 -4.50 14.04
N LYS A 207 -10.10 -4.51 14.19
CA LYS A 207 -9.14 -4.89 13.16
C LYS A 207 -7.95 -5.61 13.78
N LEU A 208 -7.54 -6.70 13.15
CA LEU A 208 -6.31 -7.41 13.53
C LEU A 208 -5.17 -7.12 12.57
N THR A 209 -3.99 -6.95 13.13
CA THR A 209 -2.73 -6.88 12.37
C THR A 209 -1.81 -7.99 12.84
N ARG A 210 -1.23 -8.70 11.89
CA ARG A 210 -0.22 -9.74 12.08
C ARG A 210 1.14 -9.27 11.57
N ASP A 211 2.18 -9.91 12.08
CA ASP A 211 3.56 -9.61 11.70
C ASP A 211 3.75 -9.76 10.17
N ALA A 212 4.49 -8.81 9.60
CA ALA A 212 4.85 -8.79 8.19
C ALA A 212 6.20 -9.49 7.91
N SER A 213 6.94 -9.90 8.95
CA SER A 213 8.26 -10.52 8.80
C SER A 213 8.17 -11.89 8.11
N LEU A 214 8.99 -12.10 7.07
CA LEU A 214 9.17 -13.38 6.39
C LEU A 214 10.50 -13.96 6.85
N ASN A 215 10.47 -15.09 7.58
CA ASN A 215 11.65 -15.86 7.92
C ASN A 215 11.86 -16.92 6.85
N ILE A 216 12.53 -16.53 5.76
CA ILE A 216 12.83 -17.43 4.65
C ILE A 216 14.03 -18.28 5.06
N VAL A 217 13.84 -19.60 5.15
CA VAL A 217 14.94 -20.56 5.29
C VAL A 217 15.38 -20.94 3.87
N GLU A 218 16.63 -20.68 3.54
CA GLU A 218 17.19 -21.07 2.25
C GLU A 218 17.21 -22.59 2.10
N ASN A 219 16.77 -23.07 0.94
CA ASN A 219 16.96 -24.44 0.51
C ASN A 219 17.49 -24.39 -0.93
N GLU A 220 18.74 -24.81 -1.14
CA GLU A 220 19.39 -24.81 -2.46
C GLU A 220 18.62 -25.65 -3.50
N ALA A 221 17.73 -26.54 -3.07
CA ALA A 221 16.94 -27.41 -3.95
C ALA A 221 15.60 -26.79 -4.43
N GLU A 222 15.12 -25.68 -3.84
CA GLU A 222 13.84 -25.05 -4.21
C GLU A 222 14.05 -23.66 -4.85
N ASP A 223 13.21 -23.29 -5.84
CA ASP A 223 13.23 -21.93 -6.41
C ASP A 223 12.85 -20.92 -5.32
N PRO A 224 13.65 -19.85 -5.08
CA PRO A 224 13.35 -18.84 -4.07
C PRO A 224 11.94 -18.23 -4.18
N ALA A 225 11.39 -18.11 -5.40
CA ALA A 225 10.03 -17.61 -5.58
C ALA A 225 8.97 -18.54 -4.98
N ASP A 226 9.14 -19.85 -5.07
CA ASP A 226 8.21 -20.85 -4.53
C ASP A 226 8.29 -20.91 -2.98
N VAL A 227 9.49 -20.77 -2.42
CA VAL A 227 9.69 -20.71 -0.97
C VAL A 227 8.98 -19.49 -0.38
N ILE A 228 9.12 -18.32 -1.02
CA ILE A 228 8.47 -17.08 -0.56
C ILE A 228 6.94 -17.18 -0.68
N GLU A 229 6.42 -17.79 -1.74
CA GLU A 229 4.98 -18.02 -1.91
C GLU A 229 4.39 -18.86 -0.75
N LYS A 230 5.07 -19.95 -0.36
CA LYS A 230 4.67 -20.78 0.80
C LYS A 230 4.70 -19.98 2.11
N GLU A 231 5.73 -19.17 2.33
CA GLU A 231 5.86 -18.35 3.54
C GLU A 231 4.85 -17.20 3.60
N LEU A 232 4.49 -16.59 2.47
CA LEU A 232 3.41 -15.59 2.39
C LEU A 232 2.08 -16.18 2.88
N SER A 233 1.75 -17.40 2.45
CA SER A 233 0.53 -18.10 2.91
C SER A 233 0.55 -18.38 4.43
N ARG A 234 1.71 -18.74 4.98
CA ARG A 234 1.89 -18.95 6.43
C ARG A 234 1.77 -17.63 7.21
N ARG A 235 2.30 -16.53 6.67
CA ARG A 235 2.24 -15.18 7.27
C ARG A 235 0.81 -14.73 7.54
N ASP A 236 -0.09 -14.95 6.59
CA ASP A 236 -1.50 -14.57 6.75
C ASP A 236 -2.21 -15.37 7.86
N LYS A 237 -1.66 -16.53 8.23
CA LYS A 237 -2.08 -17.37 9.36
C LYS A 237 -1.24 -17.16 10.63
N GLY A 238 -0.34 -16.18 10.64
CA GLY A 238 0.59 -15.90 11.73
C GLY A 238 -0.06 -15.34 13.01
N LYS A 239 0.77 -15.12 14.05
CA LYS A 239 0.32 -14.56 15.33
C LYS A 239 -0.07 -13.09 15.17
N ALA A 240 -1.22 -12.71 15.74
CA ALA A 240 -1.65 -11.31 15.81
C ALA A 240 -0.69 -10.51 16.71
N THR A 241 -0.19 -9.39 16.18
CA THR A 241 0.70 -8.46 16.88
C THR A 241 -0.07 -7.28 17.46
N ARG A 242 -1.15 -6.84 16.80
CA ARG A 242 -2.01 -5.73 17.23
C ARG A 242 -3.49 -6.10 17.08
N PHE A 243 -4.25 -5.80 18.13
CA PHE A 243 -5.71 -5.83 18.14
C PHE A 243 -6.20 -4.39 18.35
N LEU A 244 -6.66 -3.80 17.25
CA LEU A 244 -7.24 -2.47 17.22
C LEU A 244 -8.75 -2.60 17.41
N TYR A 245 -9.31 -1.93 18.40
CA TYR A 245 -10.71 -2.05 18.78
C TYR A 245 -11.35 -0.68 19.02
N ASP A 246 -12.67 -0.61 18.92
CA ASP A 246 -13.46 0.57 19.25
C ASP A 246 -13.37 0.87 20.77
N GLU A 247 -12.93 2.08 21.12
CA GLU A 247 -12.76 2.53 22.51
C GLU A 247 -14.05 2.52 23.33
N CYS A 248 -15.22 2.56 22.68
CA CYS A 248 -16.52 2.47 23.35
C CYS A 248 -16.90 1.03 23.76
N MET A 249 -16.12 0.01 23.36
CA MET A 249 -16.34 -1.38 23.77
C MET A 249 -16.13 -1.54 25.29
N PRO A 250 -17.12 -2.06 26.04
CA PRO A 250 -16.97 -2.36 27.45
C PRO A 250 -15.78 -3.28 27.71
N GLU A 251 -15.06 -3.03 28.82
CA GLU A 251 -13.83 -3.77 29.11
C GLU A 251 -14.07 -5.28 29.24
N GLN A 252 -15.24 -5.66 29.80
CA GLN A 252 -15.64 -7.06 29.94
C GLN A 252 -15.80 -7.74 28.57
N ASP A 253 -16.49 -7.10 27.64
CA ASP A 253 -16.69 -7.59 26.28
C ASP A 253 -15.38 -7.69 25.51
N LEU A 254 -14.49 -6.71 25.68
CA LEU A 254 -13.14 -6.73 25.11
C LEU A 254 -12.33 -7.94 25.58
N HIS A 255 -12.35 -8.22 26.89
CA HIS A 255 -11.62 -9.37 27.46
C HIS A 255 -12.19 -10.70 26.96
N LEU A 256 -13.52 -10.81 26.83
CA LEU A 256 -14.19 -11.99 26.29
C LEU A 256 -13.86 -12.18 24.80
N LEU A 257 -14.04 -11.16 23.97
CA LEU A 257 -13.70 -11.22 22.55
C LEU A 257 -12.22 -11.58 22.34
N ARG A 258 -11.32 -11.01 23.14
CA ARG A 258 -9.89 -11.36 23.12
C ARG A 258 -9.63 -12.84 23.44
N LYS A 259 -10.43 -13.42 24.34
CA LYS A 259 -10.36 -14.84 24.71
C LYS A 259 -10.85 -15.72 23.56
N TYR A 260 -12.03 -15.44 22.97
CA TYR A 260 -12.57 -16.18 21.82
C TYR A 260 -11.57 -16.19 20.65
N LEU A 261 -11.04 -15.02 20.31
CA LEU A 261 -10.10 -14.87 19.19
C LEU A 261 -8.67 -15.33 19.51
N LYS A 262 -8.42 -15.88 20.71
CA LYS A 262 -7.11 -16.42 21.15
C LYS A 262 -5.98 -15.37 21.08
N LEU A 263 -6.29 -14.09 21.35
CA LEU A 263 -5.40 -12.93 21.18
C LEU A 263 -4.57 -12.57 22.43
N LYS A 264 -4.17 -13.57 23.24
CA LYS A 264 -3.45 -13.33 24.50
C LYS A 264 -2.16 -12.52 24.34
N LYS A 265 -1.47 -12.64 23.20
CA LYS A 265 -0.17 -11.97 22.95
C LYS A 265 -0.28 -10.69 22.10
N ALA A 266 -1.46 -10.37 21.57
CA ALA A 266 -1.64 -9.17 20.76
C ALA A 266 -1.62 -7.92 21.65
N THR A 267 -1.01 -6.86 21.13
CA THR A 267 -1.07 -5.53 21.75
C THR A 267 -2.46 -4.93 21.54
N LEU A 268 -3.14 -4.59 22.62
CA LEU A 268 -4.42 -3.88 22.57
C LEU A 268 -4.18 -2.41 22.25
N VAL A 269 -4.91 -1.89 21.26
CA VAL A 269 -4.88 -0.47 20.88
C VAL A 269 -6.32 -0.01 20.75
N ALA A 270 -6.74 0.92 21.60
CA ALA A 270 -8.02 1.60 21.46
C ALA A 270 -7.96 2.57 20.27
N GLY A 271 -9.04 2.62 19.50
CA GLY A 271 -9.25 3.57 18.42
C GLY A 271 -10.71 3.99 18.36
N SER A 272 -11.05 4.86 17.41
CA SER A 272 -12.44 5.29 17.22
C SER A 272 -13.32 4.17 16.66
N ARG A 273 -14.62 4.43 16.51
CA ARG A 273 -15.59 3.52 15.86
C ARG A 273 -15.14 3.05 14.47
N TYR A 274 -14.39 3.86 13.73
CA TYR A 274 -14.05 3.58 12.33
C TYR A 274 -12.55 3.41 12.14
N HIS A 275 -12.14 2.17 11.87
CA HIS A 275 -10.74 1.82 11.62
C HIS A 275 -10.39 1.90 10.13
N HIS A 276 -9.14 1.62 9.74
CA HIS A 276 -8.77 1.46 8.32
C HIS A 276 -9.03 2.71 7.46
N MET A 277 -8.84 3.92 8.02
CA MET A 277 -9.17 5.19 7.36
C MET A 277 -8.34 5.53 6.11
N LYS A 278 -7.39 4.68 5.71
CA LYS A 278 -6.75 4.77 4.38
C LYS A 278 -7.74 4.61 3.21
N GLU A 279 -8.98 4.20 3.46
CA GLU A 279 -10.01 4.18 2.41
C GLU A 279 -10.68 5.55 2.20
N LEU A 280 -10.40 6.59 3.01
CA LEU A 280 -10.93 7.94 2.77
C LEU A 280 -10.56 8.50 1.38
N SER A 281 -9.48 8.02 0.76
CA SER A 281 -9.10 8.38 -0.61
C SER A 281 -10.07 7.84 -1.67
N SER A 282 -10.90 6.83 -1.33
CA SER A 282 -11.93 6.28 -2.20
C SER A 282 -13.32 6.86 -1.92
N LEU A 283 -13.41 8.00 -1.23
CA LEU A 283 -14.66 8.74 -1.10
C LEU A 283 -15.23 9.04 -2.50
N PRO A 284 -16.45 8.59 -2.82
CA PRO A 284 -17.04 8.72 -4.16
C PRO A 284 -17.64 10.12 -4.37
N LEU A 285 -16.87 11.15 -4.05
CA LEU A 285 -17.26 12.56 -4.15
C LEU A 285 -16.35 13.24 -5.17
N HIS A 286 -16.96 13.79 -6.22
CA HIS A 286 -16.29 14.68 -7.15
C HIS A 286 -16.84 16.08 -6.94
N LEU A 287 -16.00 16.94 -6.38
CA LEU A 287 -16.35 18.32 -6.06
C LEU A 287 -15.49 19.24 -6.92
N PRO A 288 -15.99 19.70 -8.08
CA PRO A 288 -15.25 20.62 -8.94
C PRO A 288 -14.75 21.84 -8.15
N GLY A 289 -13.45 22.12 -8.25
CA GLY A 289 -12.80 23.21 -7.50
C GLY A 289 -12.33 22.85 -6.08
N PHE A 290 -12.61 21.63 -5.60
CA PHE A 290 -12.17 21.12 -4.28
C PHE A 290 -11.19 19.95 -4.40
N GLU A 291 -10.65 19.75 -5.61
CA GLU A 291 -9.59 18.82 -5.95
C GLU A 291 -8.44 19.61 -6.59
N TYR A 292 -7.21 19.10 -6.49
CA TYR A 292 -6.12 19.64 -7.29
C TYR A 292 -6.47 19.51 -8.77
N LYS A 293 -6.10 20.53 -9.55
CA LYS A 293 -6.15 20.39 -11.01
C LYS A 293 -5.22 19.25 -11.40
N PRO A 294 -5.67 18.26 -12.20
CA PRO A 294 -4.80 17.18 -12.65
C PRO A 294 -3.54 17.77 -13.29
N PHE A 295 -2.38 17.37 -12.76
CA PHE A 295 -1.12 17.76 -13.36
C PHE A 295 -0.92 16.95 -14.64
N VAL A 296 -0.84 17.62 -15.79
CA VAL A 296 -0.56 16.96 -17.07
C VAL A 296 0.95 16.95 -17.26
N ALA A 297 1.53 15.75 -17.24
CA ALA A 297 2.96 15.56 -17.48
C ALA A 297 3.35 16.12 -18.86
N LEU A 298 4.53 16.76 -18.93
CA LEU A 298 5.08 17.20 -20.20
C LEU A 298 5.41 15.98 -21.05
N ASN A 299 4.67 15.83 -22.14
CA ASN A 299 4.85 14.75 -23.10
C ASN A 299 5.94 15.10 -24.12
N GLY A 300 6.68 14.08 -24.52
CA GLY A 300 7.71 14.20 -25.54
C GLY A 300 9.03 14.76 -25.01
N LEU A 301 10.11 14.30 -25.62
CA LEU A 301 11.43 14.86 -25.41
C LEU A 301 11.63 16.00 -26.43
N PRO A 302 12.15 17.18 -26.04
CA PRO A 302 12.30 18.32 -26.96
C PRO A 302 13.10 17.95 -28.21
N GLY A 303 12.61 18.29 -29.41
CA GLY A 303 13.31 18.04 -30.68
C GLY A 303 12.93 16.72 -31.38
N ASN A 304 12.41 16.85 -32.58
CA ASN A 304 12.18 15.86 -33.64
C ASN A 304 11.25 14.66 -33.32
N ALA A 305 9.97 14.83 -33.65
CA ALA A 305 9.07 13.72 -33.92
C ALA A 305 9.66 12.82 -35.03
N GLY A 306 9.68 11.49 -34.81
CA GLY A 306 10.13 10.50 -35.79
C GLY A 306 11.56 9.96 -35.62
N VAL A 307 12.37 10.51 -34.71
CA VAL A 307 13.72 9.97 -34.41
C VAL A 307 13.63 8.93 -33.29
N ALA A 308 14.36 7.82 -33.42
CA ALA A 308 14.45 6.78 -32.39
C ALA A 308 15.04 7.37 -31.09
N LEU A 309 14.57 6.89 -29.94
CA LEU A 309 15.06 7.36 -28.65
C LEU A 309 16.56 7.05 -28.49
N PHE A 310 16.98 5.88 -28.97
CA PHE A 310 18.36 5.44 -28.90
C PHE A 310 19.32 6.37 -29.66
N ASP A 311 18.93 6.84 -30.86
CA ASP A 311 19.74 7.80 -31.61
C ASP A 311 19.92 9.11 -30.84
N ARG A 312 18.88 9.54 -30.11
CA ARG A 312 18.96 10.73 -29.26
C ARG A 312 19.90 10.54 -28.09
N ILE A 313 19.75 9.44 -27.35
CA ILE A 313 20.64 9.08 -26.23
C ILE A 313 22.10 8.99 -26.71
N ALA A 314 22.32 8.45 -27.91
CA ALA A 314 23.65 8.39 -28.52
C ALA A 314 24.26 9.77 -28.75
N THR A 315 23.45 10.81 -29.01
CA THR A 315 23.93 12.18 -29.25
C THR A 315 24.08 13.00 -27.97
N GLN A 316 23.16 12.86 -27.01
CA GLN A 316 23.12 13.68 -25.80
C GLN A 316 22.42 12.95 -24.66
N ASP A 317 22.95 13.13 -23.45
CA ASP A 317 22.30 12.67 -22.22
C ASP A 317 20.95 13.35 -21.99
N ILE A 318 20.01 12.57 -21.47
CA ILE A 318 18.63 13.01 -21.24
C ILE A 318 18.30 12.80 -19.77
N LEU A 319 18.01 13.88 -19.06
CA LEU A 319 17.51 13.84 -17.68
C LEU A 319 16.00 14.10 -17.68
N LEU A 320 15.26 13.19 -17.05
CA LEU A 320 13.82 13.24 -16.87
C LEU A 320 13.46 13.41 -15.41
N HIS A 321 12.36 14.12 -15.17
CA HIS A 321 11.84 14.46 -13.86
C HIS A 321 10.36 14.04 -13.71
N PRO A 322 10.00 12.75 -13.61
CA PRO A 322 8.65 12.35 -13.22
C PRO A 322 8.26 12.94 -11.84
N PRO A 323 6.98 13.33 -11.60
CA PRO A 323 5.84 13.25 -12.52
C PRO A 323 5.75 14.45 -13.49
N TYR A 324 6.68 15.41 -13.41
CA TYR A 324 6.64 16.64 -14.23
C TYR A 324 6.79 16.34 -15.73
N GLN A 325 7.58 15.32 -16.07
CA GLN A 325 7.73 14.79 -17.43
C GLN A 325 7.17 13.38 -17.51
N SER A 326 6.64 13.04 -18.69
CA SER A 326 6.02 11.74 -18.92
C SER A 326 7.00 10.58 -18.71
N TYR A 327 6.49 9.51 -18.11
CA TYR A 327 7.23 8.26 -17.93
C TYR A 327 7.39 7.46 -19.24
N ASP A 328 6.72 7.89 -20.32
CA ASP A 328 6.70 7.20 -21.61
C ASP A 328 8.10 7.02 -22.21
N ALA A 329 9.04 7.94 -21.94
CA ALA A 329 10.41 7.80 -22.43
C ALA A 329 11.12 6.57 -21.83
N ILE A 330 10.81 6.20 -20.58
CA ILE A 330 11.34 5.00 -19.92
C ILE A 330 10.72 3.75 -20.55
N LEU A 331 9.40 3.74 -20.76
CA LEU A 331 8.74 2.64 -21.47
C LEU A 331 9.27 2.47 -22.88
N ARG A 332 9.44 3.58 -23.60
CA ARG A 332 10.01 3.62 -24.95
C ARG A 332 11.44 3.08 -24.99
N PHE A 333 12.26 3.37 -23.98
CA PHE A 333 13.62 2.82 -23.87
C PHE A 333 13.60 1.28 -23.92
N PHE A 334 12.76 0.65 -23.10
CA PHE A 334 12.63 -0.82 -23.11
C PHE A 334 11.99 -1.37 -24.39
N ASN A 335 10.98 -0.69 -24.93
CA ASN A 335 10.32 -1.11 -26.15
C ASN A 335 11.28 -1.06 -27.37
N GLU A 336 12.03 0.03 -27.54
CA GLU A 336 13.04 0.14 -28.60
C GLU A 336 14.16 -0.89 -28.39
N ALA A 337 14.62 -1.11 -27.15
CA ALA A 337 15.59 -2.15 -26.84
C ALA A 337 15.09 -3.55 -27.24
N SER A 338 13.81 -3.84 -27.04
CA SER A 338 13.21 -5.15 -27.34
C SER A 338 13.11 -5.43 -28.84
N LEU A 339 12.86 -4.39 -29.65
CA LEU A 339 12.60 -4.49 -31.08
C LEU A 339 13.85 -4.30 -31.95
N SER A 340 14.81 -3.50 -31.50
CA SER A 340 16.02 -3.19 -32.27
C SER A 340 16.80 -4.46 -32.63
N ARG A 341 17.26 -4.56 -33.87
CA ARG A 341 18.12 -5.66 -34.33
C ARG A 341 19.57 -5.53 -33.86
N ASP A 342 19.98 -4.30 -33.57
CA ASP A 342 21.35 -4.00 -33.14
C ASP A 342 21.57 -4.37 -31.68
N VAL A 343 20.50 -4.52 -30.89
CA VAL A 343 20.56 -4.88 -29.46
C VAL A 343 20.76 -6.39 -29.29
N SER A 344 21.76 -6.76 -28.51
CA SER A 344 22.05 -8.16 -28.19
C SER A 344 21.78 -8.55 -26.75
N GLU A 345 22.04 -7.65 -25.79
CA GLU A 345 21.87 -7.93 -24.38
C GLU A 345 21.12 -6.81 -23.65
N ILE A 346 20.27 -7.19 -22.69
CA ILE A 346 19.54 -6.26 -21.81
C ILE A 346 19.70 -6.75 -20.36
N TYR A 347 20.12 -5.85 -19.47
CA TYR A 347 20.27 -6.09 -18.04
C TYR A 347 19.43 -5.07 -17.27
N VAL A 348 18.64 -5.51 -16.29
CA VAL A 348 17.74 -4.61 -15.52
C VAL A 348 17.67 -5.03 -14.06
N THR A 349 17.62 -4.06 -13.15
CA THR A 349 17.22 -4.30 -11.75
C THR A 349 15.74 -4.00 -11.55
N MET A 350 15.02 -4.91 -10.89
CA MET A 350 13.59 -4.77 -10.56
C MET A 350 13.35 -4.99 -9.08
N TYR A 351 13.01 -3.91 -8.38
CA TYR A 351 12.69 -3.93 -6.95
C TYR A 351 11.19 -4.22 -6.70
N ARG A 352 10.30 -3.51 -7.40
CA ARG A 352 8.84 -3.65 -7.29
C ARG A 352 8.22 -3.60 -8.67
N ILE A 353 7.59 -4.68 -9.08
CA ILE A 353 6.93 -4.79 -10.39
C ILE A 353 5.44 -4.52 -10.21
N ALA A 354 4.88 -3.61 -11.02
CA ALA A 354 3.46 -3.29 -10.99
C ALA A 354 2.58 -4.52 -11.34
N ASN A 355 1.31 -4.51 -10.91
CA ASN A 355 0.34 -5.55 -11.25
C ASN A 355 0.23 -5.76 -12.77
N ASP A 356 0.35 -4.70 -13.56
CA ASP A 356 0.43 -4.73 -15.01
C ASP A 356 1.63 -3.86 -15.40
N SER A 357 2.68 -4.46 -15.94
CA SER A 357 3.97 -3.78 -16.16
C SER A 357 4.35 -3.85 -17.63
N GLY A 358 4.36 -2.69 -18.29
CA GLY A 358 4.78 -2.56 -19.68
C GLY A 358 6.25 -2.95 -19.86
N ILE A 359 7.08 -2.64 -18.87
CA ILE A 359 8.51 -3.00 -18.85
C ILE A 359 8.69 -4.53 -18.81
N ALA A 360 7.95 -5.23 -17.96
CA ALA A 360 8.04 -6.70 -17.89
C ALA A 360 7.63 -7.35 -19.23
N HIS A 361 6.59 -6.84 -19.87
CA HIS A 361 6.19 -7.26 -21.23
C HIS A 361 7.28 -6.99 -22.28
N ALA A 362 7.91 -5.81 -22.26
CA ALA A 362 8.99 -5.47 -23.18
C ALA A 362 10.20 -6.43 -23.04
N LEU A 363 10.56 -6.81 -21.81
CA LEU A 363 11.65 -7.75 -21.54
C LEU A 363 11.32 -9.18 -21.97
N ILE A 364 10.09 -9.63 -21.78
CA ILE A 364 9.59 -10.91 -22.32
C ILE A 364 9.71 -10.92 -23.85
N ASN A 365 9.29 -9.85 -24.51
CA ASN A 365 9.37 -9.72 -25.96
C ASN A 365 10.82 -9.67 -26.46
N ALA A 366 11.72 -8.99 -25.74
CA ALA A 366 13.14 -8.96 -26.06
C ALA A 366 13.74 -10.37 -26.05
N SER A 367 13.42 -11.18 -25.03
CA SER A 367 13.88 -12.57 -24.93
C SER A 367 13.32 -13.45 -26.05
N LYS A 368 12.03 -13.30 -26.38
CA LYS A 368 11.41 -13.98 -27.55
C LYS A 368 12.07 -13.59 -28.87
N ASN A 369 12.50 -12.33 -28.99
CA ASN A 369 13.29 -11.80 -30.10
C ASN A 369 14.78 -12.21 -30.05
N LYS A 370 15.11 -13.26 -29.29
CA LYS A 370 16.45 -13.89 -29.20
C LYS A 370 17.54 -12.99 -28.63
N LYS A 371 17.16 -11.95 -27.89
CA LYS A 371 18.10 -11.14 -27.10
C LYS A 371 18.39 -11.82 -25.78
N LYS A 372 19.61 -11.67 -25.28
CA LYS A 372 19.96 -12.14 -23.93
C LYS A 372 19.42 -11.13 -22.92
N VAL A 373 18.43 -11.55 -22.14
CA VAL A 373 17.81 -10.69 -21.12
C VAL A 373 18.13 -11.24 -19.74
N VAL A 374 18.68 -10.38 -18.88
CA VAL A 374 18.98 -10.70 -17.49
C VAL A 374 18.25 -9.70 -16.59
N VAL A 375 17.44 -10.20 -15.66
CA VAL A 375 16.69 -9.37 -14.72
C VAL A 375 17.06 -9.78 -13.31
N LEU A 376 17.56 -8.81 -12.54
CA LEU A 376 17.78 -8.96 -11.12
C LEU A 376 16.51 -8.57 -10.36
N VAL A 377 15.89 -9.52 -9.65
CA VAL A 377 14.64 -9.30 -8.92
C VAL A 377 14.88 -9.35 -7.42
N GLU A 378 14.45 -8.31 -6.71
CA GLU A 378 14.41 -8.29 -5.24
C GLU A 378 13.08 -8.90 -4.75
N LEU A 379 13.11 -10.19 -4.41
CA LEU A 379 11.90 -10.90 -3.98
C LEU A 379 11.41 -10.48 -2.58
N LYS A 380 12.26 -9.87 -1.74
CA LYS A 380 11.86 -9.41 -0.38
C LYS A 380 11.31 -7.99 -0.38
N ALA A 381 10.98 -7.43 -1.53
CA ALA A 381 10.31 -6.14 -1.60
C ALA A 381 8.94 -6.23 -0.92
N ARG A 382 8.84 -5.57 0.24
CA ARG A 382 7.67 -5.65 1.12
C ARG A 382 6.41 -5.18 0.41
N PHE A 383 5.36 -5.96 0.56
CA PHE A 383 3.99 -5.75 0.07
C PHE A 383 3.79 -5.93 -1.45
N ASP A 384 4.84 -6.20 -2.21
CA ASP A 384 4.79 -6.45 -3.66
C ASP A 384 5.24 -7.88 -4.02
N GLU A 385 5.40 -8.74 -3.02
CA GLU A 385 6.01 -10.07 -3.17
C GLU A 385 5.22 -10.94 -4.17
N ALA A 386 3.89 -10.90 -4.10
CA ALA A 386 3.02 -11.66 -5.00
C ALA A 386 3.20 -11.25 -6.48
N ASN A 387 3.38 -9.95 -6.75
CA ASN A 387 3.59 -9.44 -8.10
C ASN A 387 4.97 -9.80 -8.62
N ASN A 388 6.00 -9.62 -7.79
CA ASN A 388 7.35 -10.00 -8.14
C ASN A 388 7.42 -11.50 -8.48
N ILE A 389 6.80 -12.38 -7.69
CA ILE A 389 6.72 -13.82 -7.96
C ILE A 389 6.04 -14.08 -9.30
N ARG A 390 4.86 -13.49 -9.53
CA ARG A 390 4.08 -13.69 -10.76
C ARG A 390 4.89 -13.32 -12.00
N TRP A 391 5.52 -12.14 -11.98
CA TRP A 391 6.32 -11.65 -13.10
C TRP A 391 7.63 -12.41 -13.28
N SER A 392 8.32 -12.80 -12.21
CA SER A 392 9.51 -13.66 -12.29
C SER A 392 9.19 -14.99 -12.97
N LYS A 393 8.08 -15.65 -12.61
CA LYS A 393 7.64 -16.90 -13.25
C LYS A 393 7.34 -16.68 -14.74
N ALA A 394 6.61 -15.62 -15.09
CA ALA A 394 6.28 -15.29 -16.48
C ALA A 394 7.51 -14.97 -17.34
N MET A 395 8.45 -14.18 -16.83
CA MET A 395 9.70 -13.84 -17.50
C MET A 395 10.61 -15.06 -17.69
N LYS A 396 10.77 -15.90 -16.65
CA LYS A 396 11.56 -17.13 -16.71
C LYS A 396 11.02 -18.10 -17.77
N ALA A 397 9.69 -18.25 -17.83
CA ALA A 397 9.03 -19.07 -18.86
C ALA A 397 9.28 -18.57 -20.30
N ALA A 398 9.54 -17.26 -20.47
CA ALA A 398 9.86 -16.67 -21.77
C ALA A 398 11.35 -16.77 -22.16
N GLY A 399 12.22 -17.27 -21.28
CA GLY A 399 13.67 -17.39 -21.53
C GLY A 399 14.51 -16.25 -20.93
N VAL A 400 13.92 -15.37 -20.12
CA VAL A 400 14.67 -14.35 -19.37
C VAL A 400 15.46 -15.01 -18.24
N LYS A 401 16.74 -14.69 -18.10
CA LYS A 401 17.55 -15.11 -16.95
C LYS A 401 17.17 -14.27 -15.74
N ILE A 402 16.44 -14.86 -14.81
CA ILE A 402 16.16 -14.25 -13.51
C ILE A 402 17.33 -14.52 -12.56
N VAL A 403 17.83 -13.47 -11.94
CA VAL A 403 18.80 -13.53 -10.84
C VAL A 403 18.11 -12.93 -9.62
N TYR A 404 18.18 -13.62 -8.49
CA TYR A 404 17.64 -13.10 -7.24
C TYR A 404 18.77 -12.48 -6.43
N SER A 405 18.50 -11.38 -5.72
CA SER A 405 19.49 -10.78 -4.82
C SER A 405 19.86 -11.74 -3.69
N GLU A 406 21.14 -11.75 -3.32
CA GLU A 406 21.60 -12.49 -2.14
C GLU A 406 20.98 -11.94 -0.86
N ASN A 407 20.75 -12.81 0.12
CA ASN A 407 20.07 -12.43 1.37
C ASN A 407 20.82 -11.36 2.20
N SER A 408 22.15 -11.31 2.10
CA SER A 408 23.01 -10.34 2.78
C SER A 408 23.07 -8.99 2.07
N LEU A 409 22.74 -8.93 0.77
CA LEU A 409 22.92 -7.77 -0.09
C LEU A 409 21.61 -7.35 -0.76
N LYS A 410 21.00 -6.30 -0.22
CA LYS A 410 19.82 -5.69 -0.83
C LYS A 410 20.20 -4.80 -2.01
N VAL A 411 19.71 -5.12 -3.20
CA VAL A 411 19.93 -4.27 -4.38
C VAL A 411 18.82 -3.22 -4.48
N HIS A 412 19.17 -1.97 -4.18
CA HIS A 412 18.26 -0.82 -4.25
C HIS A 412 18.50 0.07 -5.49
N ALA A 413 19.52 -0.22 -6.30
CA ALA A 413 19.76 0.52 -7.54
C ALA A 413 18.64 0.25 -8.56
N LYS A 414 18.23 1.28 -9.32
CA LYS A 414 17.28 1.15 -10.43
C LYS A 414 17.97 1.54 -11.70
N ILE A 415 18.51 0.53 -12.35
CA ILE A 415 19.41 0.68 -13.48
C ILE A 415 19.01 -0.30 -14.58
N ALA A 416 19.24 0.11 -15.82
CA ALA A 416 19.15 -0.76 -16.98
C ALA A 416 20.33 -0.50 -17.91
N LEU A 417 20.90 -1.58 -18.44
CA LEU A 417 21.99 -1.57 -19.41
C LEU A 417 21.53 -2.30 -20.67
N VAL A 418 21.77 -1.69 -21.83
CA VAL A 418 21.54 -2.27 -23.14
C VAL A 418 22.86 -2.30 -23.89
N LYS A 419 23.19 -3.47 -24.46
CA LYS A 419 24.38 -3.64 -25.30
C LYS A 419 23.97 -3.81 -26.75
N GLN A 420 24.68 -3.11 -27.63
CA GLN A 420 24.46 -3.07 -29.06
C GLN A 420 25.71 -3.53 -29.82
N HIS A 421 25.50 -4.13 -31.00
CA HIS A 421 26.55 -4.48 -31.94
C HIS A 421 26.63 -3.47 -33.09
N GLY A 422 27.84 -3.27 -33.62
CA GLY A 422 28.05 -2.46 -34.83
C GLY A 422 27.78 -0.96 -34.66
N LYS A 423 27.87 -0.43 -33.43
CA LYS A 423 27.73 0.99 -33.11
C LYS A 423 29.00 1.53 -32.45
N ASP A 424 29.33 2.79 -32.70
CA ASP A 424 30.46 3.49 -32.06
C ASP A 424 30.28 3.62 -30.55
N ARG A 425 29.03 3.77 -30.10
CA ARG A 425 28.61 3.76 -28.69
C ARG A 425 27.82 2.48 -28.43
N PRO A 426 28.48 1.35 -28.10
CA PRO A 426 27.83 0.06 -27.98
C PRO A 426 27.00 -0.09 -26.71
N LEU A 427 27.21 0.76 -25.69
CA LEU A 427 26.44 0.75 -24.45
C LEU A 427 25.43 1.90 -24.43
N MET A 428 24.21 1.59 -24.03
CA MET A 428 23.20 2.57 -23.59
C MET A 428 22.68 2.17 -22.22
N GLY A 429 22.34 3.14 -21.38
CA GLY A 429 21.77 2.82 -20.09
C GLY A 429 20.88 3.88 -19.51
N LEU A 430 20.27 3.47 -18.41
CA LEU A 430 19.28 4.21 -17.65
C LEU A 430 19.64 4.11 -16.18
N PHE A 431 19.68 5.25 -15.50
CA PHE A 431 19.80 5.35 -14.04
C PHE A 431 18.57 6.05 -13.47
N SER A 432 17.99 5.53 -12.40
CA SER A 432 16.84 6.16 -11.74
C SER A 432 16.98 6.19 -10.22
N THR A 433 16.49 7.28 -9.62
CA THR A 433 16.26 7.35 -8.17
C THR A 433 15.03 6.54 -7.74
N GLY A 434 14.07 6.39 -8.64
CA GLY A 434 12.75 5.78 -8.43
C GLY A 434 12.64 4.35 -8.93
N ASN A 435 11.52 3.69 -8.60
CA ASN A 435 11.23 2.35 -9.11
C ASN A 435 10.77 2.37 -10.58
N PHE A 436 10.96 1.24 -11.27
CA PHE A 436 10.38 0.99 -12.59
C PHE A 436 8.89 0.63 -12.49
N ASN A 437 8.06 1.59 -12.11
CA ASN A 437 6.62 1.41 -11.89
C ASN A 437 5.83 2.64 -12.38
N GLU A 438 5.04 2.41 -13.44
CA GLU A 438 4.31 3.44 -14.19
C GLU A 438 3.27 4.16 -13.33
N ILE A 439 2.65 3.46 -12.39
CA ILE A 439 1.62 4.02 -11.52
C ILE A 439 2.27 4.97 -10.52
N THR A 440 3.36 4.54 -9.87
CA THR A 440 4.04 5.36 -8.87
C THR A 440 4.74 6.56 -9.47
N SER A 441 5.19 6.50 -10.73
CA SER A 441 5.83 7.66 -11.38
C SER A 441 4.93 8.87 -11.57
N GLY A 442 3.60 8.70 -11.50
CA GLY A 442 2.65 9.81 -11.50
C GLY A 442 2.49 10.51 -10.14
N ILE A 443 3.09 9.95 -9.08
CA ILE A 443 2.92 10.38 -7.68
C ILE A 443 4.27 10.79 -7.07
N TYR A 444 5.32 10.02 -7.32
CA TYR A 444 6.65 10.25 -6.76
C TYR A 444 7.48 11.15 -7.66
N THR A 445 8.21 12.07 -7.03
CA THR A 445 9.21 12.90 -7.71
C THR A 445 10.53 12.14 -7.79
N ASP A 446 10.98 11.87 -9.02
CA ASP A 446 12.19 11.09 -9.27
C ASP A 446 13.03 11.70 -10.39
N HIS A 447 14.28 11.28 -10.47
CA HIS A 447 15.19 11.58 -11.58
C HIS A 447 15.47 10.31 -12.37
N VAL A 448 15.46 10.43 -13.70
CA VAL A 448 15.88 9.36 -14.61
C VAL A 448 16.87 9.91 -15.62
N LEU A 449 18.11 9.41 -15.60
CA LEU A 449 19.15 9.71 -16.57
C LEU A 449 19.18 8.61 -17.63
N LEU A 450 19.03 8.99 -18.90
CA LEU A 450 19.32 8.14 -20.06
C LEU A 450 20.64 8.62 -20.66
N THR A 451 21.59 7.72 -20.85
CA THR A 451 22.95 8.07 -21.31
C THR A 451 23.55 7.02 -22.23
N ALA A 452 24.45 7.47 -23.10
CA ALA A 452 25.37 6.63 -23.88
C ALA A 452 26.84 6.92 -23.49
N ASP A 453 27.10 7.46 -22.31
CA ASP A 453 28.44 7.63 -21.77
C ASP A 453 29.08 6.26 -21.49
N GLN A 454 30.10 5.90 -22.27
CA GLN A 454 30.70 4.58 -22.21
C GLN A 454 31.48 4.33 -20.91
N LEU A 455 31.96 5.38 -20.23
CA LEU A 455 32.67 5.22 -18.95
C LEU A 455 31.69 4.85 -17.84
N LEU A 456 30.59 5.60 -17.71
CA LEU A 456 29.54 5.32 -16.73
C LEU A 456 28.92 3.93 -16.96
N LEU A 457 28.69 3.57 -18.22
CA LEU A 457 28.05 2.31 -18.55
C LEU A 457 28.99 1.10 -18.41
N ALA A 458 30.29 1.27 -18.59
CA ALA A 458 31.27 0.25 -18.25
C ALA A 458 31.30 -0.04 -16.74
N GLU A 459 31.12 0.98 -15.89
CA GLU A 459 30.95 0.78 -14.44
C GLU A 459 29.64 0.05 -14.11
N MET A 460 28.54 0.43 -14.76
CA MET A 460 27.26 -0.27 -14.61
C MET A 460 27.36 -1.74 -15.04
N GLU A 461 28.06 -2.03 -16.14
CA GLU A 461 28.30 -3.39 -16.61
C GLU A 461 29.08 -4.22 -15.58
N ARG A 462 30.13 -3.65 -14.99
CA ARG A 462 30.89 -4.30 -13.90
C ARG A 462 30.01 -4.55 -12.69
N LEU A 463 29.14 -3.60 -12.32
CA LEU A 463 28.19 -3.80 -11.23
C LEU A 463 27.24 -4.97 -11.53
N PHE A 464 26.68 -5.06 -12.73
CA PHE A 464 25.86 -6.23 -13.11
C PHE A 464 26.68 -7.53 -13.06
N ALA A 465 27.93 -7.53 -13.49
CA ALA A 465 28.78 -8.71 -13.40
C ALA A 465 28.96 -9.18 -11.94
N ILE A 466 29.22 -8.26 -11.01
CA ILE A 466 29.32 -8.56 -9.57
C ILE A 466 28.00 -9.13 -9.04
N LEU A 467 26.88 -8.45 -9.32
CA LEU A 467 25.56 -8.84 -8.83
C LEU A 467 25.07 -10.18 -9.40
N ILE A 468 25.53 -10.57 -10.59
CA ILE A 468 25.17 -11.84 -11.23
C ILE A 468 26.08 -12.99 -10.78
N GLN A 469 27.35 -12.71 -10.48
CA GLN A 469 28.34 -13.74 -10.11
C GLN A 469 28.34 -14.08 -8.61
N GLY A 470 27.81 -13.19 -7.74
CA GLY A 470 27.74 -13.42 -6.30
C GLY A 470 29.12 -13.55 -5.63
N LYS A 471 30.13 -12.81 -6.13
CA LYS A 471 31.51 -12.83 -5.63
C LYS A 471 32.08 -11.44 -5.43
#